data_AF-A0A7G9R0B2-F1
#
_entry.id   AF-A0A7G9R0B2-F1
#
_cell.length_a   1.000
_cell.length_b   1.000
_cell.length_c   1.000
_cell.angle_alpha   90.00
_cell.angle_beta   90.00
_cell.angle_gamma   90.00
#
_symmetry.space_group_name_H-M   'P 1'
#
loop_
_entity.id
_entity.type
_entity.pdbx_description
1 polymer ?
#
loop_
_entity_poly.entity_id
_entity_poly.type
_entity_poly.pdbx_seq_one_letter_code
_entity_poly.pdbx_strand_id
1 'polypeptide(L)'
;MDTALPTFDREALYAALDERREAGGLGWYDLADELWQQSAGLNEARTTDHPICGGAVQRVKDPGRTSCQYVLFMLRWLGRAPEDFLTGAVVDVGDTDLPKTDADHRLRFDLAALHAALNDARRERDLTWAGLAEVVGCSPARLTNLKAARLADIDLVVRLTQWLGRPAAAFVRPATW
;
A
#
# COMPACT_ATOMS: atom_id res chain seq x y z
N MET A 1 -18.73 7.59 18.78
CA MET A 1 -17.39 8.15 19.04
C MET A 1 -16.75 8.33 17.68
N ASP A 2 -16.43 9.57 17.33
CA ASP A 2 -15.79 9.94 16.07
C ASP A 2 -14.29 9.70 16.22
N THR A 3 -13.88 8.43 16.14
CA THR A 3 -12.48 8.06 16.30
C THR A 3 -11.76 8.35 15.00
N ALA A 4 -10.87 9.36 15.02
CA ALA A 4 -10.05 9.70 13.87
C ALA A 4 -9.28 8.46 13.38
N LEU A 5 -9.39 8.18 12.08
CA LEU A 5 -8.69 7.06 11.45
C LEU A 5 -7.16 7.28 11.50
N PRO A 6 -6.37 6.20 11.62
CA PRO A 6 -4.92 6.30 11.70
C PRO A 6 -4.33 6.86 10.40
N THR A 7 -3.07 7.30 10.49
CA THR A 7 -2.29 7.84 9.36
C THR A 7 -1.08 6.96 9.11
N PHE A 8 -0.67 6.82 7.85
CA PHE A 8 0.53 6.08 7.48
C PHE A 8 1.79 6.95 7.70
N ASP A 9 2.69 6.46 8.54
CA ASP A 9 3.95 7.10 8.88
C ASP A 9 5.02 6.76 7.82
N ARG A 10 5.13 7.66 6.84
CA ARG A 10 6.13 7.54 5.77
C ARG A 10 7.55 7.77 6.26
N GLU A 11 7.73 8.53 7.34
CA GLU A 11 9.05 8.75 7.93
C GLU A 11 9.53 7.48 8.61
N ALA A 12 8.65 6.79 9.34
CA ALA A 12 8.94 5.47 9.90
C ALA A 12 9.24 4.42 8.81
N LEU A 13 8.49 4.43 7.70
CA LEU A 13 8.79 3.56 6.55
C LEU A 13 10.17 3.88 5.96
N TYR A 14 10.46 5.16 5.73
CA TYR A 14 11.77 5.60 5.24
C TYR A 14 12.89 5.16 6.19
N ALA A 15 12.74 5.39 7.49
CA ALA A 15 13.74 5.04 8.50
C ALA A 15 13.99 3.53 8.53
N ALA A 16 12.95 2.69 8.46
CA ALA A 16 13.10 1.24 8.40
C ALA A 16 13.81 0.76 7.12
N LEU A 17 13.53 1.39 5.97
CA LEU A 17 14.26 1.13 4.73
C LEU A 17 15.73 1.52 4.86
N ASP A 18 16.00 2.69 5.42
CA ASP A 18 17.34 3.24 5.59
C ASP A 18 18.18 2.35 6.51
N GLU A 19 17.65 1.99 7.68
CA GLU A 19 18.31 1.11 8.64
C GLU A 19 18.69 -0.24 8.02
N ARG A 20 17.74 -0.91 7.36
CA ARG A 20 18.02 -2.22 6.76
C ARG A 20 18.96 -2.12 5.57
N ARG A 21 18.85 -1.06 4.76
CA ARG A 21 19.75 -0.78 3.64
C ARG A 21 21.19 -0.62 4.14
N GLU A 22 21.38 0.19 5.18
CA GLU A 22 22.70 0.44 5.77
C GLU A 22 23.29 -0.80 6.43
N ALA A 23 22.48 -1.57 7.16
CA ALA A 23 22.90 -2.85 7.73
C ALA A 23 23.36 -3.86 6.65
N GLY A 24 22.78 -3.78 5.45
CA GLY A 24 23.18 -4.56 4.28
C GLY A 24 24.34 -3.96 3.46
N GLY A 25 24.84 -2.77 3.81
CA GLY A 25 25.88 -2.07 3.05
C GLY A 25 25.44 -1.59 1.67
N LEU A 26 24.13 -1.46 1.43
CA LEU A 26 23.56 -1.10 0.14
C LEU A 26 23.54 0.42 -0.05
N GLY A 27 23.84 0.92 -1.25
CA GLY A 27 23.47 2.28 -1.66
C GLY A 27 21.97 2.38 -2.00
N TRP A 28 21.48 3.60 -2.22
CA TRP A 28 20.07 3.81 -2.63
C TRP A 28 19.74 3.23 -4.01
N TYR A 29 20.72 3.18 -4.91
CA TYR A 29 20.55 2.55 -6.22
C TYR A 29 20.56 1.02 -6.11
N ASP A 30 21.45 0.46 -5.29
CA ASP A 30 21.48 -0.99 -5.03
C ASP A 30 20.17 -1.45 -4.39
N LEU A 31 19.61 -0.69 -3.44
CA LEU A 31 18.29 -0.97 -2.90
C LEU A 31 17.21 -0.93 -3.98
N ALA A 32 17.23 0.06 -4.88
CA ALA A 32 16.23 0.14 -5.94
C ALA A 32 16.31 -1.05 -6.90
N ASP A 33 17.51 -1.54 -7.19
CA ASP A 33 17.73 -2.76 -7.94
C ASP A 33 17.19 -3.98 -7.17
N GLU A 34 17.48 -4.13 -5.87
CA GLU A 34 16.91 -5.21 -5.06
C GLU A 34 15.38 -5.18 -5.05
N LEU A 35 14.78 -3.99 -4.86
CA LEU A 35 13.34 -3.82 -4.88
C LEU A 35 12.76 -4.30 -6.22
N TRP A 36 13.38 -3.91 -7.33
CA TRP A 36 12.97 -4.31 -8.67
C TRP A 36 13.11 -5.81 -8.92
N GLN A 37 14.21 -6.42 -8.47
CA GLN A 37 14.52 -7.83 -8.72
C GLN A 37 13.69 -8.82 -7.89
N GLN A 38 12.88 -8.34 -6.93
CA GLN A 38 11.88 -9.18 -6.25
C GLN A 38 10.88 -9.87 -7.21
N SER A 39 10.76 -9.37 -8.45
CA SER A 39 9.93 -9.96 -9.50
C SER A 39 10.71 -10.13 -10.81
N ALA A 40 11.95 -10.63 -10.72
CA ALA A 40 12.87 -10.77 -11.85
C ALA A 40 12.27 -11.50 -13.07
N GLY A 41 11.61 -12.64 -12.86
CA GLY A 41 10.98 -13.39 -13.97
C GLY A 41 9.87 -12.61 -14.65
N LEU A 42 9.08 -11.84 -13.88
CA LEU A 42 8.09 -10.94 -14.45
C LEU A 42 8.74 -9.76 -15.20
N ASN A 43 9.85 -9.23 -14.71
CA ASN A 43 10.58 -8.14 -15.36
C ASN A 43 11.09 -8.58 -16.74
N GLU A 44 11.57 -9.81 -16.87
CA GLU A 44 11.99 -10.41 -18.14
C GLU A 44 10.81 -10.60 -19.10
N ALA A 45 9.66 -11.08 -18.59
CA ALA A 45 8.45 -11.25 -19.39
C ALA A 45 7.82 -9.91 -19.81
N ARG A 46 8.04 -8.84 -19.05
CA ARG A 46 7.45 -7.50 -19.24
C ARG A 46 8.52 -6.43 -19.49
N THR A 47 9.20 -6.56 -20.63
CA THR A 47 10.30 -5.66 -21.04
C THR A 47 9.92 -4.18 -21.20
N THR A 48 8.63 -3.85 -21.22
CA THR A 48 8.13 -2.46 -21.27
C THR A 48 8.02 -1.79 -19.89
N ASP A 49 8.07 -2.57 -18.80
CA ASP A 49 7.98 -2.00 -17.46
C ASP A 49 9.33 -1.37 -17.06
N HIS A 50 9.29 -0.23 -16.38
CA HIS A 50 10.49 0.51 -16.00
C HIS A 50 10.96 0.15 -14.59
N PRO A 51 12.29 -0.02 -14.37
CA PRO A 51 12.85 -0.22 -13.05
C PRO A 51 12.54 0.90 -12.06
N ILE A 52 12.55 0.55 -10.77
CA ILE A 52 12.47 1.54 -9.69
C ILE A 52 13.78 2.34 -9.68
N CYS A 53 13.69 3.66 -9.64
CA CYS A 53 14.87 4.53 -9.52
C CYS A 53 15.21 4.78 -8.04
N GLY A 54 16.50 4.76 -7.68
CA GLY A 54 16.97 5.07 -6.31
C GLY A 54 16.45 6.41 -5.77
N GLY A 55 16.43 7.45 -6.61
CA GLY A 55 15.86 8.75 -6.23
C GLY A 55 14.33 8.74 -6.05
N ALA A 56 13.62 7.73 -6.56
CA ALA A 56 12.20 7.52 -6.26
C ALA A 56 12.00 6.87 -4.87
N VAL A 57 12.89 5.94 -4.48
CA VAL A 57 12.88 5.33 -3.15
C VAL A 57 13.11 6.38 -2.06
N GLN A 58 14.08 7.28 -2.25
CA GLN A 58 14.37 8.34 -1.27
C GLN A 58 13.21 9.32 -1.07
N ARG A 59 12.35 9.48 -2.07
CA ARG A 59 11.17 10.37 -2.02
C ARG A 59 9.94 9.73 -1.39
N VAL A 60 10.04 8.52 -0.87
CA VAL A 60 8.91 7.82 -0.22
C VAL A 60 8.29 8.64 0.92
N LYS A 61 9.11 9.44 1.61
CA LYS A 61 8.70 10.35 2.69
C LYS A 61 7.83 11.53 2.23
N ASP A 62 7.86 11.86 0.93
CA ASP A 62 7.12 13.01 0.41
C ASP A 62 5.62 12.67 0.25
N PRO A 63 4.71 13.49 0.80
CA PRO A 63 3.28 13.23 0.71
C PRO A 63 2.77 13.28 -0.74
N GLY A 64 1.83 12.38 -1.08
CA GLY A 64 1.15 12.34 -2.38
C GLY A 64 2.01 11.90 -3.57
N ARG A 65 3.28 11.53 -3.36
CA ARG A 65 4.18 11.07 -4.43
C ARG A 65 4.34 9.55 -4.53
N THR A 66 3.95 8.82 -3.48
CA THR A 66 4.14 7.37 -3.41
C THR A 66 2.80 6.65 -3.55
N SER A 67 2.63 5.90 -4.64
CA SER A 67 1.45 5.06 -4.78
C SER A 67 1.54 3.84 -3.86
N CYS A 68 0.39 3.32 -3.46
CA CYS A 68 0.28 2.08 -2.69
C CYS A 68 0.97 0.89 -3.38
N GLN A 69 1.01 0.86 -4.72
CA GLN A 69 1.68 -0.18 -5.48
C GLN A 69 3.21 -0.11 -5.33
N TYR A 70 3.79 1.10 -5.26
CA TYR A 70 5.24 1.25 -5.02
C TYR A 70 5.61 0.88 -3.59
N VAL A 71 4.79 1.25 -2.61
CA VAL A 71 5.01 0.90 -1.20
C VAL A 71 5.05 -0.62 -1.00
N LEU A 72 4.29 -1.41 -1.77
CA LEU A 72 4.31 -2.87 -1.65
C LEU A 72 5.69 -3.50 -1.96
N PHE A 73 6.49 -2.92 -2.86
CA PHE A 73 7.86 -3.42 -3.08
C PHE A 73 8.71 -3.23 -1.82
N MET A 74 8.59 -2.06 -1.18
CA MET A 74 9.33 -1.70 0.03
C MET A 74 8.92 -2.57 1.21
N LEU A 75 7.61 -2.74 1.42
CA LEU A 75 7.05 -3.56 2.49
C LEU A 75 7.40 -5.04 2.32
N ARG A 76 7.30 -5.57 1.10
CA ARG A 76 7.73 -6.95 0.80
C ARG A 76 9.21 -7.15 1.10
N TRP A 77 10.05 -6.21 0.68
CA TRP A 77 11.48 -6.28 0.94
C TRP A 77 11.77 -6.25 2.44
N LEU A 78 11.14 -5.34 3.18
CA LEU A 78 11.22 -5.24 4.64
C LEU A 78 10.67 -6.48 5.37
N GLY A 79 9.75 -7.23 4.76
CA GLY A 79 9.01 -8.30 5.43
C GLY A 79 8.04 -7.76 6.48
N ARG A 80 7.43 -6.59 6.21
CA ARG A 80 6.56 -5.86 7.14
C ARG A 80 5.23 -5.50 6.49
N ALA A 81 4.21 -5.31 7.32
CA ALA A 81 2.88 -4.93 6.86
C ALA A 81 2.69 -3.40 6.84
N PRO A 82 1.72 -2.86 6.07
CA PRO A 82 1.36 -1.45 6.18
C PRO A 82 0.98 -1.04 7.62
N GLU A 83 0.35 -1.95 8.36
CA GLU A 83 -0.10 -1.76 9.74
C GLU A 83 1.04 -1.43 10.71
N ASP A 84 2.26 -1.91 10.44
CA ASP A 84 3.42 -1.64 11.29
C ASP A 84 3.92 -0.18 11.21
N PHE A 85 3.34 0.61 10.31
CA PHE A 85 3.66 2.00 10.06
C PHE A 85 2.44 2.91 10.27
N LEU A 86 1.47 2.49 11.08
CA LEU A 86 0.32 3.33 11.41
C LEU A 86 0.52 4.11 12.71
N THR A 87 0.07 5.36 12.70
CA THR A 87 0.06 6.24 13.88
C THR A 87 -1.37 6.68 14.20
N GLY A 88 -1.67 6.84 15.49
CA GLY A 88 -3.00 7.19 15.99
C GLY A 88 -3.79 5.97 16.50
N ALA A 89 -5.12 6.03 16.42
CA ALA A 89 -6.00 4.96 16.89
C ALA A 89 -6.07 3.83 15.85
N VAL A 90 -5.15 2.87 15.96
CA VAL A 90 -5.09 1.68 15.08
C VAL A 90 -6.12 0.65 15.53
N VAL A 91 -6.91 0.15 14.59
CA VAL A 91 -7.84 -0.95 14.81
C VAL A 91 -7.08 -2.27 14.75
N ASP A 92 -7.34 -3.17 15.70
CA ASP A 92 -6.88 -4.55 15.60
C ASP A 92 -7.61 -5.25 14.45
N VAL A 93 -6.87 -5.57 13.41
CA VAL A 93 -7.36 -6.16 12.16
C VAL A 93 -6.95 -7.63 12.02
N GLY A 94 -6.35 -8.24 13.04
CA GLY A 94 -5.87 -9.61 13.01
C GLY A 94 -4.56 -9.78 12.24
N ASP A 95 -4.49 -10.83 11.42
CA ASP A 95 -3.28 -11.19 10.66
C ASP A 95 -2.99 -10.20 9.51
N THR A 96 -1.83 -9.55 9.56
CA THR A 96 -1.41 -8.50 8.63
C THR A 96 -0.33 -8.96 7.64
N ASP A 97 0.09 -10.23 7.69
CA ASP A 97 1.18 -10.74 6.86
C ASP A 97 0.88 -10.57 5.37
N LEU A 98 1.82 -9.96 4.65
CA LEU A 98 1.71 -9.83 3.20
C LEU A 98 1.75 -11.22 2.54
N PRO A 99 0.95 -11.46 1.48
CA PRO A 99 1.01 -12.72 0.75
C PRO A 99 2.43 -13.03 0.25
N LYS A 100 2.85 -14.28 0.41
CA LYS A 100 4.08 -14.77 -0.23
C LYS A 100 3.89 -14.80 -1.74
N THR A 101 4.94 -14.45 -2.47
CA THR A 101 4.93 -14.47 -3.94
C THR A 101 6.31 -14.81 -4.48
N ASP A 102 6.36 -15.35 -5.70
CA ASP A 102 7.57 -15.75 -6.41
C ASP A 102 8.18 -14.59 -7.24
N ALA A 103 9.11 -14.93 -8.14
CA ALA A 103 9.77 -13.99 -9.05
C ALA A 103 8.92 -13.64 -10.29
N ASP A 104 7.85 -14.38 -10.58
CA ASP A 104 7.00 -14.20 -11.76
C ASP A 104 5.78 -13.30 -11.46
N HIS A 105 5.64 -12.87 -10.21
CA HIS A 105 4.54 -12.05 -9.75
C HIS A 105 5.01 -10.86 -8.91
N ARG A 106 4.25 -9.77 -8.98
CA ARG A 106 4.37 -8.59 -8.10
C ARG A 106 3.18 -8.57 -7.14
N LEU A 107 3.41 -8.18 -5.90
CA LEU A 107 2.31 -7.85 -5.01
C LEU A 107 1.61 -6.59 -5.51
N ARG A 108 0.30 -6.67 -5.66
CA ARG A 108 -0.56 -5.56 -6.06
C ARG A 108 -1.74 -5.42 -5.12
N PHE A 109 -2.08 -4.18 -4.78
CA PHE A 109 -3.38 -3.89 -4.20
C PHE A 109 -4.48 -4.08 -5.26
N ASP A 110 -5.45 -4.92 -4.95
CA ASP A 110 -6.69 -5.07 -5.70
C ASP A 110 -7.68 -3.99 -5.27
N LEU A 111 -7.56 -2.80 -5.89
CA LEU A 111 -8.40 -1.65 -5.59
C LEU A 111 -9.88 -1.87 -5.97
N ALA A 112 -10.15 -2.77 -6.91
CA ALA A 112 -11.51 -3.16 -7.26
C ALA A 112 -12.14 -4.01 -6.16
N ALA A 113 -11.39 -4.98 -5.60
CA ALA A 113 -11.82 -5.75 -4.44
C ALA A 113 -12.02 -4.86 -3.20
N LEU A 114 -11.12 -3.90 -2.96
CA LEU A 114 -11.28 -2.92 -1.90
C LEU A 114 -12.55 -2.07 -2.10
N HIS A 115 -12.79 -1.57 -3.31
CA HIS A 115 -14.02 -0.84 -3.63
C HIS A 115 -15.28 -1.67 -3.37
N ALA A 116 -15.28 -2.95 -3.77
CA ALA A 116 -16.42 -3.84 -3.55
C ALA A 116 -16.72 -3.99 -2.05
N ALA A 117 -15.69 -4.28 -1.24
CA ALA A 117 -15.83 -4.39 0.21
C ALA A 117 -16.32 -3.09 0.86
N LEU A 118 -15.82 -1.94 0.40
CA LEU A 118 -16.30 -0.63 0.85
C LEU A 118 -17.77 -0.40 0.51
N ASN A 119 -18.19 -0.78 -0.70
CA ASN A 119 -19.58 -0.63 -1.12
C ASN A 119 -20.53 -1.46 -0.26
N ASP A 120 -20.14 -2.68 0.09
CA ASP A 120 -20.97 -3.57 0.92
C ASP A 120 -21.05 -3.02 2.35
N ALA A 121 -19.91 -2.76 3.00
CA ALA A 121 -19.85 -2.23 4.36
C ALA A 121 -20.54 -0.85 4.50
N ARG A 122 -20.41 0.01 3.47
CA ARG A 122 -21.13 1.29 3.41
C ARG A 122 -22.63 1.09 3.47
N ARG A 123 -23.17 0.15 2.68
CA ARG A 123 -24.60 -0.11 2.57
C ARG A 123 -25.15 -0.73 3.85
N GLU A 124 -24.40 -1.64 4.47
CA GLU A 124 -24.74 -2.23 5.78
C GLU A 124 -24.82 -1.18 6.89
N ARG A 125 -24.05 -0.10 6.78
CA ARG A 125 -24.01 1.02 7.73
C ARG A 125 -24.90 2.20 7.30
N ASP A 126 -25.76 2.02 6.30
CA ASP A 126 -26.65 3.04 5.74
C ASP A 126 -25.94 4.35 5.32
N LEU A 127 -24.67 4.27 4.92
CA LEU A 127 -23.89 5.42 4.48
C LEU A 127 -24.03 5.64 2.97
N THR A 128 -24.04 6.91 2.55
CA THR A 128 -23.80 7.27 1.14
C THR A 128 -22.30 7.30 0.85
N TRP A 129 -21.91 7.36 -0.42
CA TRP A 129 -20.49 7.59 -0.76
C TRP A 129 -19.98 8.92 -0.22
N ALA A 130 -20.84 9.94 -0.12
CA ALA A 130 -20.51 11.21 0.50
C ALA A 130 -20.26 11.05 2.01
N GLY A 131 -21.15 10.37 2.72
CA GLY A 131 -20.97 10.12 4.15
C GLY A 131 -19.71 9.31 4.47
N LEU A 132 -19.40 8.28 3.67
CA LEU A 132 -18.13 7.56 3.83
C LEU A 132 -16.92 8.46 3.55
N ALA A 133 -17.00 9.32 2.54
CA ALA A 133 -15.92 10.24 2.21
C ALA A 133 -15.64 11.26 3.32
N GLU A 134 -16.68 11.73 4.00
CA GLU A 134 -16.57 12.58 5.19
C GLU A 134 -15.84 11.85 6.33
N VAL A 135 -16.23 10.61 6.64
CA VAL A 135 -15.56 9.79 7.68
C VAL A 135 -14.08 9.55 7.36
N VAL A 136 -13.75 9.27 6.10
CA VAL A 136 -12.37 8.99 5.67
C VAL A 136 -11.53 10.27 5.50
N GLY A 137 -12.18 11.43 5.34
CA GLY A 137 -11.55 12.71 5.04
C GLY A 137 -11.03 12.78 3.60
N CYS A 138 -11.83 12.38 2.62
CA CYS A 138 -11.48 12.44 1.19
C CYS A 138 -12.67 12.89 0.32
N SER A 139 -12.50 12.96 -1.00
CA SER A 139 -13.61 13.23 -1.91
C SER A 139 -14.35 11.94 -2.28
N PRO A 140 -15.68 11.97 -2.53
CA PRO A 140 -16.44 10.78 -2.93
C PRO A 140 -15.90 10.14 -4.20
N ALA A 141 -15.39 10.95 -5.14
CA ALA A 141 -14.76 10.47 -6.37
C ALA A 141 -13.51 9.63 -6.11
N ARG A 142 -12.71 9.94 -5.08
CA ARG A 142 -11.55 9.12 -4.71
C ARG A 142 -11.96 7.71 -4.26
N LEU A 143 -13.15 7.56 -3.68
CA LEU A 143 -13.70 6.25 -3.30
C LEU A 143 -14.26 5.51 -4.51
N THR A 144 -15.16 6.14 -5.27
CA THR A 144 -15.87 5.47 -6.38
C THR A 144 -14.97 5.12 -7.56
N ASN A 145 -13.86 5.86 -7.75
CA ASN A 145 -12.90 5.57 -8.80
C ASN A 145 -12.00 4.37 -8.50
N LEU A 146 -11.93 3.89 -7.24
CA LEU A 146 -11.11 2.72 -6.87
C LEU A 146 -11.46 1.48 -7.69
N LYS A 147 -12.73 1.33 -8.11
CA LYS A 147 -13.19 0.21 -8.95
C LYS A 147 -12.41 0.00 -10.24
N ALA A 148 -11.81 1.07 -10.78
CA ALA A 148 -11.07 1.06 -12.05
C ALA A 148 -9.65 1.64 -11.92
N ALA A 149 -9.28 2.10 -10.72
CA ALA A 149 -7.98 2.70 -10.49
C ALA A 149 -6.89 1.62 -10.53
N ARG A 150 -5.76 1.94 -11.17
CA ARG A 150 -4.53 1.12 -11.06
C ARG A 150 -3.68 1.53 -9.87
N LEU A 151 -3.75 2.81 -9.50
CA LEU A 151 -2.96 3.43 -8.44
C LEU A 151 -3.89 4.17 -7.47
N ALA A 152 -3.56 4.09 -6.19
CA ALA A 152 -4.10 4.93 -5.14
C ALA A 152 -2.95 5.39 -4.24
N ASP A 153 -3.18 6.43 -3.46
CA ASP A 153 -2.26 6.84 -2.40
C ASP A 153 -2.34 5.84 -1.23
N ILE A 154 -1.20 5.54 -0.60
CA ILE A 154 -1.13 4.57 0.50
C ILE A 154 -1.94 5.01 1.73
N ASP A 155 -1.99 6.31 2.07
CA ASP A 155 -2.79 6.80 3.22
C ASP A 155 -4.25 6.46 3.02
N LEU A 156 -4.75 6.68 1.81
CA LEU A 156 -6.13 6.38 1.48
C LEU A 156 -6.40 4.88 1.65
N VAL A 157 -5.52 4.02 1.13
CA VAL A 157 -5.70 2.56 1.24
C VAL A 157 -5.74 2.12 2.69
N VAL A 158 -4.77 2.51 3.52
CA VAL A 158 -4.73 2.05 4.92
C VAL A 158 -5.88 2.61 5.75
N ARG A 159 -6.32 3.85 5.50
CA ARG A 159 -7.52 4.40 6.16
C ARG A 159 -8.78 3.61 5.83
N LEU A 160 -8.91 3.19 4.58
CA LEU A 160 -10.06 2.41 4.12
C LEU A 160 -10.06 1.00 4.71
N THR A 161 -8.90 0.35 4.79
CA THR A 161 -8.80 -1.00 5.39
C THR A 161 -9.02 -0.94 6.91
N GLN A 162 -8.53 0.11 7.57
CA GLN A 162 -8.79 0.38 8.99
C GLN A 162 -10.27 0.68 9.27
N TRP A 163 -10.95 1.46 8.41
CA TRP A 163 -12.39 1.69 8.51
C TRP A 163 -13.23 0.41 8.26
N LEU A 164 -12.72 -0.50 7.43
CA LEU A 164 -13.31 -1.82 7.23
C LEU A 164 -13.04 -2.78 8.40
N GLY A 165 -12.08 -2.48 9.28
CA GLY A 165 -11.62 -3.41 10.30
C GLY A 165 -10.96 -4.66 9.70
N ARG A 166 -10.26 -4.50 8.58
CA ARG A 166 -9.63 -5.59 7.83
C ARG A 166 -8.17 -5.28 7.53
N PRO A 167 -7.29 -6.28 7.51
CA PRO A 167 -5.88 -6.05 7.22
C PRO A 167 -5.71 -5.65 5.76
N ALA A 168 -4.75 -4.78 5.48
CA ALA A 168 -4.42 -4.36 4.13
C ALA A 168 -4.03 -5.54 3.23
N ALA A 169 -3.37 -6.55 3.82
CA ALA A 169 -3.02 -7.80 3.16
C ALA A 169 -4.23 -8.54 2.55
N ALA A 170 -5.45 -8.38 3.10
CA ALA A 170 -6.66 -8.97 2.54
C ALA A 170 -7.03 -8.43 1.15
N PHE A 171 -6.42 -7.31 0.74
CA PHE A 171 -6.60 -6.69 -0.57
C PHE A 171 -5.31 -6.68 -1.39
N VAL A 172 -4.29 -7.44 -0.98
CA VAL A 172 -3.05 -7.61 -1.72
C VAL A 172 -3.06 -8.99 -2.38
N ARG A 173 -2.61 -9.07 -3.63
CA ARG A 173 -2.43 -10.34 -4.32
C ARG A 173 -1.19 -10.36 -5.23
N PRO A 174 -0.58 -11.53 -5.44
CA PRO A 174 0.31 -11.75 -6.57
C PRO A 174 -0.39 -11.43 -7.89
N ALA A 175 0.29 -10.70 -8.77
CA ALA A 175 -0.21 -10.31 -10.08
C ALA A 175 0.91 -10.17 -11.12
N THR A 176 0.55 -10.32 -12.38
CA THR A 176 1.45 -10.24 -13.55
C THR A 176 1.32 -8.89 -14.30
N TRP A 177 0.75 -7.87 -13.66
CA TRP A 177 0.48 -6.54 -14.25
C TRP A 177 0.98 -5.38 -13.41
#